data_AF-A0A4Q4C1X4-F1
#
_entry.id   AF-A0A4Q4C1X4-F1
#
_cell.length_a   1.000
_cell.length_b   1.000
_cell.length_c   1.000
_cell.angle_alpha   90.00
_cell.angle_beta   90.00
_cell.angle_gamma   90.00
#
_symmetry.space_group_name_H-M   'P 1'
#
loop_
_entity.id
_entity.type
_entity.pdbx_description
1 polymer ?
#
loop_
_entity_poly.entity_id
_entity_poly.type
_entity_poly.pdbx_seq_one_letter_code
_entity_poly.pdbx_strand_id
1 'polypeptide(L)'
;MAKVPVPVEAFLEPLAKLARKYRDIEGLVFWGGTAGWDASPSEALEAEEIAFYAEGLLIDGFHMDWALVAEGEAPDHLRLCFWQEGPPPPPVAAPWRVAAEGCWTPAS
;
A
#
# COMPACT_ATOMS: atom_id res chain seq x y z
N MET A 1 22.40 -18.36 9.49
CA MET A 1 22.16 -17.02 10.06
C MET A 1 20.87 -16.50 9.47
N ALA A 2 19.89 -16.11 10.29
CA ALA A 2 18.71 -15.44 9.77
C ALA A 2 19.11 -14.04 9.27
N LYS A 3 18.72 -13.69 8.04
CA LYS A 3 18.89 -12.33 7.49
C LYS A 3 18.12 -11.38 8.39
N VAL A 4 18.77 -10.35 8.93
CA VAL A 4 18.05 -9.24 9.59
C VAL A 4 17.27 -8.53 8.49
N PRO A 5 15.93 -8.44 8.57
CA PRO A 5 15.16 -7.74 7.55
C PRO A 5 15.65 -6.31 7.44
N VAL A 6 15.86 -5.82 6.22
CA VAL A 6 16.07 -4.38 6.02
C VAL A 6 14.76 -3.66 6.41
N PRO A 7 14.80 -2.40 6.88
CA PRO A 7 13.61 -1.70 7.38
C PRO A 7 12.37 -1.77 6.47
N VAL A 8 12.56 -1.72 5.15
CA VAL A 8 11.51 -1.87 4.13
C VAL A 8 10.87 -3.26 4.17
N GLU A 9 11.67 -4.33 4.24
CA GLU A 9 11.16 -5.71 4.34
C GLU A 9 10.31 -5.91 5.61
N ALA A 10 10.72 -5.33 6.73
CA ALA A 10 9.97 -5.38 7.98
C ALA A 10 8.64 -4.62 7.88
N PHE A 11 8.64 -3.46 7.23
CA PHE A 11 7.43 -2.68 6.97
C PHE A 11 6.44 -3.42 6.05
N LEU A 12 6.94 -4.10 5.02
CA LEU A 12 6.11 -4.82 4.05
C LEU A 12 5.65 -6.20 4.54
N GLU A 13 6.21 -6.73 5.63
CA GLU A 13 5.86 -8.06 6.15
C GLU A 13 4.35 -8.23 6.43
N PRO A 14 3.66 -7.29 7.11
CA PRO A 14 2.21 -7.38 7.31
C PRO A 14 1.43 -7.35 6.00
N LEU A 15 1.82 -6.49 5.05
CA LEU A 15 1.20 -6.38 3.74
C LEU A 15 1.33 -7.69 2.95
N ALA A 16 2.52 -8.28 2.93
CA ALA A 16 2.78 -9.56 2.30
C ALA A 16 1.99 -10.72 2.96
N LYS A 17 1.79 -10.68 4.28
CA LYS A 17 0.93 -11.65 4.98
C LYS A 17 -0.53 -11.50 4.57
N LEU A 18 -1.03 -10.28 4.41
CA LEU A 18 -2.40 -10.01 3.97
C LEU A 18 -2.63 -10.50 2.54
N ALA A 19 -1.73 -10.17 1.62
CA ALA A 19 -1.83 -10.61 0.23
C ALA A 19 -1.78 -12.14 0.10
N ARG A 20 -0.95 -12.84 0.90
CA ARG A 20 -0.96 -14.31 0.95
C ARG A 20 -2.25 -14.89 1.56
N LYS A 21 -2.88 -14.18 2.49
CA LYS A 21 -4.12 -14.62 3.14
C LYS A 21 -5.31 -14.47 2.20
N TYR A 22 -5.37 -13.37 1.45
CA TYR A 22 -6.45 -13.05 0.52
C TYR A 22 -5.90 -13.13 -0.91
N ARG A 23 -5.78 -14.34 -1.46
CA ARG A 23 -5.09 -14.56 -2.74
C ARG A 23 -5.77 -13.93 -3.95
N ASP A 24 -7.07 -13.69 -3.85
CA ASP A 24 -7.87 -13.08 -4.92
C ASP A 24 -8.03 -11.56 -4.73
N ILE A 25 -7.25 -10.95 -3.82
CA ILE A 25 -7.31 -9.50 -3.59
C ILE A 25 -6.40 -8.77 -4.57
N GLU A 26 -6.90 -7.67 -5.13
CA GLU A 26 -6.12 -6.78 -5.98
C GLU A 26 -5.49 -5.65 -5.14
N GLY A 27 -4.27 -5.26 -5.50
CA GLY A 27 -3.62 -4.06 -5.02
C GLY A 27 -3.85 -2.89 -5.98
N LEU A 28 -4.69 -1.93 -5.60
CA LEU A 28 -5.00 -0.75 -6.42
C LEU A 28 -4.00 0.36 -6.14
N VAL A 29 -3.24 0.78 -7.17
CA VAL A 29 -2.16 1.76 -7.06
C VAL A 29 -2.64 3.16 -7.37
N PHE A 30 -2.46 4.07 -6.42
CA PHE A 30 -2.77 5.50 -6.53
C PHE A 30 -1.50 6.33 -6.39
N TRP A 31 -1.42 7.38 -7.19
CA TRP A 31 -0.30 8.32 -7.17
C TRP A 31 -0.71 9.66 -6.59
N GLY A 32 0.12 10.17 -5.69
CA GLY A 32 0.05 11.52 -5.16
C GLY A 32 1.15 12.40 -5.72
N GLY A 33 0.89 13.70 -5.77
CA GLY A 33 1.87 14.70 -6.14
C GLY A 33 1.48 16.10 -5.67
N THR A 34 2.21 17.10 -6.14
CA THR A 34 1.91 18.52 -5.86
C THR A 34 0.54 18.97 -6.35
N ALA A 35 -0.01 18.30 -7.37
CA ALA A 35 -1.36 18.52 -7.89
C ALA A 35 -2.47 17.84 -7.06
N GLY A 36 -2.11 17.05 -6.05
CA GLY A 36 -3.04 16.25 -5.24
C GLY A 36 -3.04 14.78 -5.64
N TRP A 37 -4.20 14.14 -5.46
CA TRP A 37 -4.38 12.69 -5.64
C TRP A 37 -5.47 12.42 -6.67
N ASP A 38 -5.19 11.51 -7.61
CA ASP A 38 -6.19 11.03 -8.55
C ASP A 38 -7.21 10.12 -7.85
N ALA A 39 -8.47 10.24 -8.28
CA ALA A 39 -9.57 9.45 -7.71
C ALA A 39 -9.61 8.00 -8.20
N SER A 40 -8.94 7.71 -9.32
CA SER A 40 -8.89 6.38 -9.92
C SER A 40 -7.51 5.76 -9.73
N PRO A 41 -7.42 4.43 -9.54
CA PRO A 41 -6.14 3.76 -9.55
C PRO A 41 -5.53 3.81 -10.94
N SER A 42 -4.21 3.91 -10.98
CA SER A 42 -3.42 3.85 -12.21
C SER A 42 -3.26 2.42 -12.74
N GLU A 43 -3.15 1.46 -11.83
CA GLU A 43 -3.02 0.03 -12.13
C GLU A 43 -3.55 -0.82 -10.97
N ALA A 44 -3.87 -2.08 -11.28
CA ALA A 44 -4.24 -3.12 -10.33
C ALA A 44 -3.16 -4.21 -10.36
N LEU A 45 -2.67 -4.58 -9.19
CA LEU A 45 -1.64 -5.60 -9.00
C LEU A 45 -2.26 -6.88 -8.48
N GLU A 46 -1.77 -8.01 -8.97
CA GLU A 46 -2.12 -9.31 -8.40
C GLU A 46 -1.52 -9.44 -6.99
N ALA A 47 -2.14 -10.23 -6.11
CA ALA A 47 -1.74 -10.33 -4.70
C ALA A 47 -0.24 -10.71 -4.53
N GLU A 48 0.32 -11.50 -5.45
CA GLU A 48 1.72 -11.90 -5.43
C GLU A 48 2.71 -10.79 -5.81
N GLU A 49 2.24 -9.75 -6.50
CA GLU A 49 3.07 -8.65 -6.99
C GLU A 49 3.16 -7.48 -5.98
N ILE A 50 2.15 -7.33 -5.13
CA ILE A 50 1.98 -6.17 -4.23
C ILE A 50 3.25 -5.83 -3.43
N ALA A 51 3.81 -6.82 -2.74
CA ALA A 51 4.96 -6.59 -1.87
C ALA A 51 6.23 -6.26 -2.67
N PHE A 52 6.43 -6.92 -3.81
CA PHE A 52 7.59 -6.70 -4.66
C PHE A 52 7.53 -5.32 -5.35
N TYR A 53 6.36 -4.94 -5.84
CA TYR A 53 6.13 -3.62 -6.43
C TYR A 53 6.38 -2.50 -5.42
N ALA A 54 5.81 -2.62 -4.22
CA ALA A 54 6.00 -1.64 -3.16
C ALA A 54 7.47 -1.54 -2.73
N GLU A 55 8.16 -2.68 -2.59
CA GLU A 55 9.58 -2.70 -2.19
C GLU A 55 10.46 -1.86 -3.11
N GLY A 56 10.29 -1.98 -4.44
CA GLY A 56 11.05 -1.18 -5.41
C GLY A 56 10.87 0.31 -5.19
N LEU A 57 9.62 0.77 -5.05
CA LEU A 57 9.31 2.19 -4.83
C LEU A 57 9.85 2.70 -3.48
N LEU A 58 9.75 1.89 -2.43
CA LEU A 58 10.26 2.27 -1.11
C LEU A 58 11.79 2.39 -1.08
N ILE A 59 12.49 1.55 -1.85
CA ILE A 59 13.95 1.66 -2.05
C ILE A 59 14.31 2.92 -2.84
N ASP A 60 13.48 3.31 -3.81
CA ASP A 60 13.63 4.53 -4.60
C ASP A 60 13.22 5.82 -3.84
N GLY A 61 12.87 5.69 -2.55
CA GLY A 61 12.61 6.83 -1.67
C GLY A 61 11.18 7.38 -1.77
N PHE A 62 10.22 6.60 -2.28
CA PHE A 62 8.81 6.97 -2.20
C PHE A 62 8.29 6.82 -0.76
N HIS A 63 7.38 7.71 -0.38
CA HIS A 63 6.46 7.49 0.72
C HIS A 63 5.40 6.46 0.31
N MET A 64 4.84 5.76 1.29
CA MET A 64 3.73 4.85 1.05
C MET A 64 2.73 4.87 2.20
N ASP A 65 1.46 4.92 1.86
CA ASP A 65 0.37 4.48 2.73
C ASP A 65 -0.32 3.31 2.07
N TRP A 66 -0.58 2.26 2.84
CA TRP A 66 -1.44 1.17 2.39
C TRP A 66 -2.57 0.94 3.37
N ALA A 67 -3.73 0.55 2.83
CA ALA A 67 -4.88 0.15 3.62
C ALA A 67 -5.54 -1.08 3.01
N LEU A 68 -5.83 -2.08 3.85
CA LEU A 68 -6.78 -3.12 3.50
C LEU A 68 -8.17 -2.54 3.63
N VAL A 69 -8.81 -2.36 2.49
CA VAL A 69 -10.15 -1.80 2.39
C VAL A 69 -11.17 -2.95 2.44
N ALA A 70 -12.26 -2.73 3.16
CA ALA A 70 -13.39 -3.65 3.24
C ALA A 70 -14.70 -2.93 2.93
N GLU A 71 -15.60 -3.62 2.24
CA GLU A 71 -17.00 -3.23 2.08
C GLU A 71 -17.87 -4.29 2.78
N GLY A 72 -18.62 -3.90 3.81
CA GLY A 72 -19.27 -4.88 4.68
C GLY A 72 -18.23 -5.75 5.40
N GLU A 73 -18.54 -7.03 5.67
CA GLU A 73 -17.66 -7.89 6.51
C GLU A 73 -16.39 -8.41 5.81
N ALA A 74 -16.33 -8.38 4.48
CA ALA A 74 -15.25 -8.95 3.70
C ALA A 74 -14.21 -7.91 3.27
N PRO A 75 -12.91 -8.26 3.22
CA PRO A 75 -11.92 -7.47 2.50
C PRO A 75 -12.31 -7.35 1.02
N ASP A 76 -12.08 -6.17 0.45
CA ASP A 76 -12.41 -5.82 -0.92
C ASP A 76 -11.13 -5.69 -1.77
N HIS A 77 -10.27 -4.71 -1.46
CA HIS A 77 -8.99 -4.51 -2.13
C HIS A 77 -7.93 -3.98 -1.16
N LEU A 78 -6.66 -4.02 -1.57
CA LEU A 78 -5.58 -3.26 -0.95
C LEU A 78 -5.43 -1.93 -1.69
N ARG A 79 -5.62 -0.82 -0.98
CA ARG A 79 -5.32 0.51 -1.52
C ARG A 79 -3.86 0.82 -1.25
N LEU A 80 -3.08 1.06 -2.30
CA LEU A 80 -1.63 1.33 -2.26
C LEU A 80 -1.40 2.76 -2.77
N CYS A 81 -0.89 3.64 -1.92
CA CYS A 81 -0.75 5.06 -2.21
C CYS A 81 0.72 5.46 -2.13
N PHE A 82 1.26 5.99 -3.23
CA PHE A 82 2.67 6.37 -3.32
C PHE A 82 2.82 7.84 -3.71
N TRP A 83 3.82 8.52 -3.12
CA TRP A 83 4.18 9.90 -3.46
C TRP A 83 5.64 10.17 -3.06
N GLN A 84 6.26 11.18 -3.68
CA GLN A 84 7.56 11.73 -3.26
C GLN A 84 7.43 13.15 -2.73
N GLU A 85 6.58 13.95 -3.37
CA GLU A 85 6.30 15.33 -3.01
C GLU A 85 4.79 15.55 -2.90
N GLY A 86 4.40 16.56 -2.12
CA GLY A 86 2.99 16.88 -1.87
C GLY A 86 2.44 16.24 -0.60
N PRO A 87 1.12 16.39 -0.36
CA PRO A 87 0.50 15.91 0.86
C PRO A 87 0.30 14.38 0.86
N PRO A 88 0.22 13.75 2.05
CA PRO A 88 -0.18 12.36 2.18
C PRO A 88 -1.59 12.12 1.59
N PRO A 89 -1.96 10.86 1.28
CA PRO A 89 -3.24 10.56 0.67
C PRO A 89 -4.42 10.97 1.55
N PRO A 90 -5.57 11.29 0.92
CA PRO A 90 -6.80 11.46 1.67
C PRO A 90 -7.18 10.14 2.36
N PRO A 91 -7.86 10.21 3.53
CA PRO A 91 -8.32 9.02 4.23
C PRO A 91 -9.38 8.27 3.42
N VAL A 92 -9.46 6.95 3.63
CA VAL A 92 -10.53 6.12 3.04
C VAL A 92 -11.89 6.58 3.58
N ALA A 93 -12.81 6.90 2.68
CA ALA A 93 -14.16 7.39 3.00
C ALA A 93 -15.21 6.29 2.88
N ALA A 94 -16.36 6.49 3.54
CA ALA A 94 -17.52 5.60 3.42
C ALA A 94 -17.98 5.43 1.95
N PRO A 95 -18.50 4.25 1.54
CA PRO A 95 -18.94 3.12 2.38
C PRO A 95 -17.81 2.18 2.84
N TRP A 96 -16.59 2.42 2.40
CA TRP A 96 -15.43 1.58 2.73
C TRP A 96 -14.90 1.83 4.15
N ARG A 97 -14.32 0.78 4.73
CA ARG A 97 -13.65 0.83 6.03
C ARG A 97 -12.22 0.28 5.94
N VAL A 98 -11.34 0.78 6.80
CA VAL A 98 -9.97 0.29 6.93
C VAL A 98 -9.94 -0.88 7.91
N ALA A 99 -9.53 -2.06 7.44
CA ALA A 99 -9.36 -3.26 8.25
C ALA A 99 -7.93 -3.43 8.77
N ALA A 100 -6.94 -2.88 8.06
CA ALA A 100 -5.54 -2.81 8.44
C ALA A 100 -4.86 -1.71 7.62
N GLU A 101 -3.81 -1.09 8.15
CA GLU A 101 -3.06 -0.04 7.45
C GLU A 101 -1.60 0.02 7.87
N GLY A 102 -0.80 0.70 7.07
CA GLY A 102 0.59 1.02 7.40
C GLY A 102 1.08 2.23 6.61
N CYS A 103 1.94 3.03 7.25
CA CYS A 103 2.55 4.22 6.69
C CYS A 103 4.07 4.07 6.71
N TRP A 104 4.71 4.38 5.58
CA TRP A 104 6.15 4.43 5.41
C TRP A 104 6.59 5.83 4.98
N THR A 105 7.61 6.33 5.68
CA THR A 105 8.33 7.52 5.29
C THR A 105 9.82 7.17 5.11
N PRO A 106 10.45 7.54 3.98
CA PRO A 106 11.88 7.37 3.80
C PRO A 106 12.64 8.15 4.88
N ALA A 107 13.73 7.56 5.38
CA ALA A 107 14.62 8.24 6.29
C ALA A 107 15.25 9.45 5.57
N SER A 108 15.17 10.62 6.21
CA SER A 108 15.69 11.90 5.70
C SER A 108 17.21 11.93 5.58
#